data_AF-A0A1M3CL00-F1
#
_entry.id   AF-A0A1M3CL00-F1
#
_cell.length_a   1.000
_cell.length_b   1.000
_cell.length_c   1.000
_cell.angle_alpha   90.00
_cell.angle_beta   90.00
_cell.angle_gamma   90.00
#
_symmetry.space_group_name_H-M   'P 1'
#
loop_
_entity.id
_entity.type
_entity.pdbx_description
1 polymer ?
#
loop_
_entity_poly.entity_id
_entity_poly.type
_entity_poly.pdbx_seq_one_letter_code
_entity_poly.pdbx_strand_id
1 'polypeptide(L)' 'MSEDGLRTTIEPADSELREKYESLIRENYERCHPDDTLDDLKHRARFSKEDQGLLRDWMALAVRLVR' A
#
# COMPACT_ATOMS: atom_id res chain seq x y z
N MET A 1 7.15 -26.12 17.97
CA MET A 1 5.93 -25.94 17.17
C MET A 1 5.55 -24.47 17.38
N SER A 2 6.20 -23.51 16.72
CA SER A 2 5.84 -23.01 15.37
C SER A 2 4.32 -22.79 15.30
N GLU A 3 3.82 -21.57 15.15
CA GLU A 3 3.89 -20.84 13.89
C GLU A 3 4.21 -19.35 14.04
N ASP A 4 5.36 -19.00 13.47
CA ASP A 4 5.72 -17.70 12.93
C ASP A 4 4.68 -17.31 11.87
N GLY A 5 3.63 -16.63 12.32
CA GLY A 5 2.62 -16.03 11.47
C GLY A 5 2.81 -14.53 11.51
N LEU A 6 3.76 -14.03 10.72
CA LEU A 6 4.05 -12.60 10.51
C LEU A 6 2.85 -11.92 9.82
N ARG A 7 1.71 -11.89 10.49
CA ARG A 7 0.61 -10.97 10.25
C ARG A 7 1.16 -9.58 10.59
N THR A 8 1.77 -8.94 9.60
CA THR A 8 1.81 -7.49 9.54
C THR A 8 0.37 -7.03 9.32
N THR A 9 -0.42 -7.12 10.38
CA THR A 9 -1.68 -6.42 10.53
C THR A 9 -1.32 -4.95 10.52
N ILE A 10 -1.44 -4.32 9.35
CA ILE A 10 -1.37 -2.87 9.24
C ILE A 10 -2.70 -2.32 9.79
N GLU A 11 -2.86 -2.35 11.11
CA GLU A 11 -3.92 -1.66 11.86
C GLU A 11 -3.30 -0.71 12.90
N PRO A 12 -3.96 0.41 13.22
CA PRO A 12 -3.46 1.73 12.85
C PRO A 12 -2.63 2.36 13.97
N ALA A 13 -1.34 2.62 13.69
CA ALA A 13 -0.57 3.56 14.51
C ALA A 13 -0.83 5.02 14.08
N ASP A 14 -1.28 5.27 12.84
CA ASP A 14 -1.70 6.60 12.37
C ASP A 14 -2.52 6.51 11.07
N SER A 15 -3.84 6.65 11.16
CA SER A 15 -4.73 6.75 10.00
C SER A 15 -4.35 7.94 9.11
N GLU A 16 -3.95 9.06 9.73
CA GLU A 16 -3.52 10.29 9.07
C GLU A 16 -2.21 10.08 8.30
N LEU A 17 -1.24 9.37 8.88
CA LEU A 17 0.02 9.04 8.22
C LEU A 17 -0.20 8.11 7.03
N ARG A 18 -1.13 7.17 7.16
CA ARG A 18 -1.52 6.30 6.05
C ARG A 18 -2.18 7.11 4.92
N GLU A 19 -3.11 8.00 5.24
CA GLU A 19 -3.78 8.85 4.24
C GLU A 19 -2.79 9.80 3.55
N LYS A 20 -1.80 10.31 4.30
CA LYS A 20 -0.67 11.07 3.78
C LYS A 20 0.17 10.24 2.81
N TYR A 21 0.54 9.01 3.19
CA TYR A 21 1.29 8.11 2.32
C TYR A 21 0.52 7.75 1.07
N GLU A 22 -0.74 7.35 1.20
CA GLU A 22 -1.63 7.04 0.07
C GLU A 22 -1.74 8.24 -0.88
N SER A 23 -1.86 9.46 -0.35
CA SER A 23 -1.88 10.68 -1.17
C SER A 23 -0.57 10.93 -1.93
N LEU A 24 0.59 10.67 -1.31
CA LEU A 24 1.90 10.82 -1.95
C LEU A 24 2.10 9.83 -3.11
N ILE A 25 1.63 8.59 -2.95
CA ILE A 25 1.81 7.56 -3.98
C ILE A 25 0.71 7.58 -5.03
N ARG A 26 -0.47 8.15 -4.75
CA ARG A 26 -1.59 8.21 -5.70
C ARG A 26 -1.16 8.85 -7.02
N GLU A 27 -0.57 10.04 -6.96
CA GLU A 27 -0.13 10.74 -8.17
C GLU A 27 0.94 9.96 -8.94
N ASN A 28 1.89 9.34 -8.23
CA ASN A 28 2.93 8.53 -8.85
C ASN A 28 2.38 7.24 -9.47
N TYR A 29 1.41 6.61 -8.80
CA TYR A 29 0.75 5.40 -9.25
C TYR A 29 -0.02 5.65 -10.55
N GLU A 30 -0.89 6.67 -10.55
CA GLU A 30 -1.74 7.04 -11.68
C GLU A 30 -0.92 7.52 -12.89
N ARG A 31 0.23 8.15 -12.67
CA ARG A 31 1.18 8.49 -13.74
C ARG A 31 1.79 7.26 -14.41
N CYS A 32 2.06 6.21 -13.64
CA CYS A 32 2.61 4.95 -14.17
C CYS A 32 1.53 4.02 -14.71
N HIS A 33 0.29 4.16 -14.25
CA HIS A 33 -0.86 3.33 -14.60
C HIS A 33 -2.04 4.23 -14.97
N PRO A 34 -2.06 4.84 -16.17
CA PRO A 34 -3.11 5.79 -16.56
C PRO A 34 -4.51 5.17 -16.65
N ASP A 35 -4.59 3.84 -16.79
CA ASP A 35 -5.83 3.07 -16.85
C ASP A 35 -6.23 2.44 -15.51
N ASP A 36 -5.50 2.70 -14.43
CA ASP A 36 -5.74 2.10 -13.12
C ASP A 36 -5.61 3.14 -11.99
N THR A 37 -6.33 2.91 -10.90
CA THR A 37 -6.29 3.81 -9.74
C THR A 37 -5.70 3.13 -8.52
N LEU A 38 -5.14 3.91 -7.60
CA LEU A 38 -4.64 3.38 -6.34
C LEU A 38 -5.78 2.72 -5.53
N ASP A 39 -7.01 3.22 -5.65
CA ASP A 39 -8.16 2.64 -4.95
C ASP A 39 -8.60 1.30 -5.56
N ASP A 40 -8.49 1.14 -6.88
CA ASP A 40 -8.71 -0.15 -7.55
C ASP A 40 -7.64 -1.16 -7.13
N LEU A 41 -6.36 -0.75 -7.07
CA LEU A 41 -5.29 -1.59 -6.52
C LEU A 41 -5.60 -2.03 -5.08
N LYS A 42 -6.05 -1.10 -4.22
CA LYS A 42 -6.46 -1.42 -2.84
C LYS A 42 -7.62 -2.40 -2.79
N HIS A 43 -8.56 -2.31 -3.74
CA HIS A 43 -9.67 -3.24 -3.85
C HIS A 43 -9.17 -4.64 -4.24
N ARG A 44 -8.33 -4.75 -5.26
CA ARG A 44 -7.75 -6.03 -5.73
C ARG A 44 -6.82 -6.67 -4.72
N ALA A 45 -6.05 -5.87 -3.98
CA ALA A 45 -5.18 -6.32 -2.89
C ALA A 45 -5.94 -7.03 -1.76
N ARG A 46 -7.28 -6.95 -1.69
CA ARG A 46 -8.06 -7.74 -0.73
C ARG A 46 -8.08 -9.23 -1.08
N PHE A 47 -7.91 -9.57 -2.36
CA PHE A 47 -8.11 -10.92 -2.88
C PHE A 47 -6.84 -11.51 -3.51
N SER A 48 -5.91 -10.67 -3.95
CA SER A 48 -4.72 -11.06 -4.69
C SER A 48 -3.45 -10.81 -3.88
N LYS A 49 -2.67 -11.87 -3.63
CA LYS A 49 -1.35 -11.76 -2.97
C LYS A 49 -0.36 -10.93 -3.80
N GLU A 50 -0.52 -10.93 -5.12
CA GLU A 50 0.28 -10.14 -6.03
C GLU A 50 0.00 -8.65 -5.84
N ASP A 51 -1.28 -8.25 -5.88
CA ASP A 51 -1.69 -6.87 -5.63
C ASP A 51 -1.37 -6.44 -4.18
N GLN A 52 -1.38 -7.35 -3.20
CA GLN A 52 -0.89 -7.07 -1.84
C GLN A 52 0.59 -6.73 -1.81
N GLY A 53 1.41 -7.46 -2.58
CA GLY A 53 2.83 -7.17 -2.73
C GLY A 53 3.05 -5.80 -3.36
N LEU A 54 2.36 -5.54 -4.46
CA LEU A 54 2.43 -4.27 -5.18
C LEU A 54 2.03 -3.09 -4.27
N LEU A 55 0.92 -3.19 -3.54
CA LEU A 55 0.49 -2.15 -2.60
C LEU A 55 1.53 -1.92 -1.49
N ARG A 56 2.16 -2.98 -0.97
CA ARG A 56 3.23 -2.85 0.04
C ARG A 56 4.44 -2.12 -0.51
N ASP A 57 4.85 -2.40 -1.73
CA ASP A 57 6.00 -1.75 -2.36
C ASP A 57 5.75 -0.26 -2.56
N TRP A 58 4.54 0.10 -3.01
CA TRP A 58 4.14 1.51 -3.10
C TRP A 58 4.14 2.21 -1.73
N MET A 59 3.57 1.60 -0.69
CA MET A 59 3.62 2.17 0.66
C MET A 59 5.06 2.34 1.17
N ALA A 60 5.98 1.43 0.81
CA ALA A 60 7.39 1.56 1.16
C ALA A 60 8.09 2.69 0.39
N LEU A 61 7.65 3.04 -0.81
CA LEU A 61 8.09 4.25 -1.51
C LEU A 61 7.58 5.51 -0.81
N ALA A 62 6.33 5.53 -0.37
CA ALA A 62 5.76 6.65 0.38
C ALA A 62 6.59 7.01 1.63
N VAL A 63 7.00 5.99 2.40
CA VAL A 63 7.86 6.16 3.58
C VAL A 63 9.22 6.79 3.21
N ARG A 64 9.77 6.46 2.04
CA ARG A 64 11.02 7.04 1.56
C ARG A 64 10.86 8.49 1.09
N LEU A 65 9.69 8.87 0.59
CA LEU A 65 9.40 10.24 0.15
C LEU A 65 9.19 11.21 1.32
N VAL A 66 8.87 10.71 2.52
CA VAL A 66 8.63 11.52 3.73
C VAL A 66 9.90 11.71 4.58
N ARG A 67 10.96 10.94 4.32
CA ARG A 67 12.28 11.08 4.97
C ARG A 67 13.19 12.04 4.21
#